data_AF-A0A1Q7IKQ0-F1
#
_entry.id   AF-A0A1Q7IKQ0-F1
#
_cell.length_a   1.000
_cell.length_b   1.000
_cell.length_c   1.000
_cell.angle_alpha   90.00
_cell.angle_beta   90.00
_cell.angle_gamma   90.00
#
_symmetry.space_group_name_H-M   'P 1'
#
loop_
_entity.id
_entity.type
_entity.pdbx_description
1 polymer ?
#
loop_
_entity_poly.entity_id
_entity_poly.type
_entity_poly.pdbx_seq_one_letter_code
_entity_poly.pdbx_strand_id
1 'polypeptide(L)'
;MNRYFPELLAPLAHALPERCVVDGEIVILGPGGLDFEALLLRIHAAASRVMLLAARSPAAFVARDLLALGDEDLREDPLAVRRERLEQVLAGAAPPVHLSTATRDRALAENWFRRVE
;
A
#
# COMPACT_ATOMS: atom_id res chain seq x y z
N MET A 1 -5.92 7.16 9.00
CA MET A 1 -4.53 6.68 8.86
C MET A 1 -3.63 7.18 9.98
N ASN A 2 -3.39 8.49 10.11
CA ASN A 2 -2.35 9.08 10.98
C ASN A 2 -2.40 8.65 12.45
N ARG A 3 -3.61 8.38 12.98
CA ARG A 3 -3.79 7.90 14.36
C ARG A 3 -3.36 6.45 14.55
N TYR A 4 -3.58 5.58 13.56
CA TYR A 4 -3.41 4.14 13.68
C TYR A 4 -2.12 3.61 13.05
N PHE A 5 -1.59 4.30 12.04
CA PHE A 5 -0.38 3.95 11.30
C PHE A 5 0.56 5.15 11.14
N PRO A 6 1.00 5.78 12.25
CA PRO A 6 1.83 6.99 12.21
C PRO A 6 3.18 6.76 11.52
N GLU A 7 3.72 5.55 11.57
CA GLU A 7 5.01 5.19 10.98
C GLU A 7 5.01 5.24 9.44
N LEU A 8 3.83 5.18 8.81
CA LEU A 8 3.71 5.26 7.35
C LEU A 8 3.75 6.69 6.82
N LEU A 9 3.59 7.72 7.67
CA LEU A 9 3.45 9.11 7.21
C LEU A 9 4.69 9.63 6.50
N ALA A 10 5.85 9.51 7.11
CA ALA A 10 7.10 9.99 6.51
C ALA A 10 7.50 9.20 5.25
N PRO A 11 7.42 7.85 5.24
CA PRO A 11 7.65 7.08 4.01
C PRO A 11 6.69 7.43 2.87
N LEU A 12 5.40 7.57 3.15
CA LEU A 12 4.41 7.93 2.12
C LEU A 12 4.67 9.34 1.59
N ALA A 13 4.95 10.31 2.45
CA ALA A 13 5.28 11.68 2.04
C ALA A 13 6.57 11.75 1.20
N HIS A 14 7.52 10.84 1.43
CA HIS A 14 8.74 10.74 0.63
C HIS A 14 8.52 10.04 -0.72
N ALA A 15 7.72 8.97 -0.73
CA ALA A 15 7.50 8.14 -1.91
C ALA A 15 6.46 8.70 -2.88
N LEU A 16 5.52 9.53 -2.41
CA LEU A 16 4.40 10.02 -3.19
C LEU A 16 4.54 11.52 -3.56
N PRO A 17 4.00 11.93 -4.71
CA PRO A 17 3.87 13.34 -5.08
C PRO A 17 3.04 14.11 -4.04
N GLU A 18 3.34 15.39 -3.88
CA GLU A 18 2.70 16.28 -2.89
C GLU A 18 1.17 16.27 -2.99
N ARG A 19 0.62 16.20 -4.21
CA ARG A 19 -0.81 16.12 -4.47
C ARG A 19 -1.12 14.91 -5.33
N CYS A 20 -1.67 13.87 -4.71
CA CYS A 20 -2.17 12.69 -5.38
C CYS A 20 -3.25 12.00 -4.54
N VAL A 21 -3.99 11.09 -5.16
CA VAL A 21 -4.86 10.14 -4.47
C VAL A 21 -4.46 8.74 -4.93
N VAL A 22 -3.89 7.96 -4.01
CA VAL A 22 -3.46 6.58 -4.25
C VAL A 22 -4.37 5.64 -3.49
N ASP A 23 -4.86 4.61 -4.16
CA ASP A 23 -5.60 3.51 -3.55
C ASP A 23 -4.66 2.32 -3.32
N GLY A 24 -4.83 1.62 -2.20
CA GLY A 24 -3.93 0.55 -1.80
C GLY A 24 -4.28 -0.07 -0.45
N GLU A 25 -3.44 -1.02 -0.04
CA GLU A 25 -3.64 -1.78 1.20
C GLU A 25 -2.57 -1.44 2.23
N ILE A 26 -2.97 -1.38 3.49
CA ILE A 26 -2.03 -1.40 4.61
C ILE A 26 -1.90 -2.84 5.09
N VAL A 27 -0.67 -3.31 5.21
CA VAL A 27 -0.37 -4.70 5.60
C VAL A 27 0.63 -4.74 6.75
N ILE A 28 0.62 -5.82 7.52
CA ILE A 28 1.67 -6.13 8.50
C ILE A 28 2.27 -7.48 8.11
N LEU A 29 3.60 -7.58 8.07
CA LEU A 29 4.27 -8.87 7.90
C LEU A 29 4.50 -9.51 9.27
N GLY A 30 4.00 -10.72 9.43
CA GLY A 30 4.29 -11.62 10.54
C GLY A 30 5.24 -12.76 10.13
N PRO A 31 5.53 -13.70 11.05
CA PRO A 31 6.44 -14.82 10.79
C PRO A 31 6.02 -15.75 9.64
N GLY A 32 4.73 -15.77 9.30
CA GLY A 32 4.14 -16.65 8.29
C GLY A 32 3.57 -15.92 7.07
N GLY A 33 3.96 -14.66 6.84
CA GLY A 33 3.41 -13.84 5.75
C GLY A 33 2.55 -12.68 6.26
N LEU A 34 1.51 -12.31 5.52
CA LEU A 34 0.63 -11.20 5.90
C LEU A 34 -0.17 -11.55 7.17
N ASP A 35 -0.10 -10.68 8.18
CA ASP A 35 -0.75 -10.86 9.48
C ASP A 35 -1.89 -9.85 9.66
N PHE A 36 -3.09 -10.26 9.24
CA PHE A 36 -4.30 -9.43 9.34
C PHE A 36 -4.73 -9.23 10.79
N GLU A 37 -4.55 -10.23 11.66
CA GLU A 37 -4.91 -10.14 13.08
C GLU A 37 -4.05 -9.07 13.79
N ALA A 38 -2.75 -9.02 13.51
CA ALA A 38 -1.87 -7.97 14.03
C ALA A 38 -2.32 -6.56 13.60
N LEU A 39 -2.85 -6.42 12.38
CA LEU A 39 -3.40 -5.16 11.90
C LEU A 39 -4.65 -4.76 12.70
N LEU A 40 -5.57 -5.70 12.92
CA LEU A 40 -6.81 -5.46 13.66
C LEU A 40 -6.54 -5.00 15.11
N LEU A 41 -5.47 -5.46 15.75
CA LEU A 41 -5.07 -5.02 17.10
C LEU A 41 -4.77 -3.51 17.20
N ARG A 42 -4.58 -2.81 16.07
CA ARG A 42 -4.30 -1.37 16.03
C ARG A 42 -5.56 -0.53 15.85
N ILE A 43 -6.61 -1.10 15.26
CA ILE A 43 -7.84 -0.36 14.95
C ILE A 43 -8.61 -0.15 16.26
N HIS A 44 -9.08 1.09 16.49
CA HIS A 44 -9.73 1.54 17.73
C HIS A 44 -8.87 1.49 19.01
N ALA A 45 -7.60 1.10 18.93
CA ALA A 45 -6.70 1.09 20.07
C ALA A 45 -6.38 2.51 20.60
N ALA A 46 -5.96 2.56 21.87
CA ALA A 46 -5.41 3.77 22.46
C ALA A 46 -4.09 4.16 21.78
N ALA A 47 -3.77 5.45 21.71
CA ALA A 47 -2.59 5.95 21.01
C ALA A 47 -1.27 5.33 21.52
N SER A 48 -1.13 5.13 22.84
CA SER A 48 0.04 4.47 23.43
C SER A 48 0.20 3.01 22.96
N ARG A 49 -0.92 2.29 22.82
CA ARG A 49 -0.92 0.92 22.29
C ARG A 49 -0.56 0.90 20.81
N VAL A 50 -1.07 1.85 20.02
CA VAL A 50 -0.69 2.01 18.62
C VAL A 50 0.81 2.24 18.49
N MET A 51 1.38 3.19 19.23
CA MET A 51 2.82 3.49 19.17
C MET A 51 3.67 2.27 19.52
N LEU A 52 3.27 1.51 20.55
CA LEU A 52 3.94 0.27 20.93
C LEU A 52 3.90 -0.78 19.81
N LEU A 53 2.73 -0.99 19.20
CA LEU A 53 2.55 -1.98 18.14
C LEU A 53 3.25 -1.56 16.84
N ALA A 54 3.21 -0.27 16.48
CA ALA A 54 3.92 0.29 15.33
C ALA A 54 5.43 0.02 15.38
N ALA A 55 6.04 0.12 16.58
CA ALA A 55 7.45 -0.16 16.76
C ALA A 55 7.80 -1.66 16.72
N ARG A 56 6.87 -2.54 17.12
CA ARG A 56 7.10 -4.00 17.19
C ARG A 56 6.79 -4.73 15.88
N SER A 57 5.73 -4.29 15.21
CA SER A 57 5.19 -4.87 13.97
C SER A 57 4.80 -3.71 13.05
N PRO A 58 5.81 -3.07 12.41
CA PRO A 58 5.56 -1.92 11.55
C PRO A 58 4.72 -2.33 10.35
N ALA A 59 3.81 -1.45 9.95
CA ALA A 59 3.01 -1.68 8.75
C ALA A 59 3.78 -1.30 7.47
N ALA A 60 3.34 -1.86 6.35
CA ALA A 60 3.70 -1.48 5.00
C ALA A 60 2.48 -1.02 4.22
N PHE A 61 2.71 -0.23 3.18
CA PHE A 61 1.66 0.20 2.24
C PHE A 61 1.92 -0.41 0.87
N VAL A 62 0.92 -1.06 0.30
CA VAL A 62 0.95 -1.67 -1.03
C VAL A 62 -0.03 -0.92 -1.93
N ALA A 63 0.50 -0.03 -2.75
CA ALA A 63 -0.26 0.79 -3.68
C ALA A 63 -0.79 -0.06 -4.86
N ARG A 64 -2.06 0.10 -5.18
CA ARG A 64 -2.78 -0.67 -6.21
C ARG A 64 -3.22 0.19 -7.39
N ASP A 65 -3.72 1.40 -7.13
CA ASP A 65 -4.29 2.29 -8.16
C ASP A 65 -3.94 3.76 -7.89
N LEU A 66 -3.99 4.59 -8.94
CA LEU A 66 -3.79 6.05 -8.86
C LEU A 66 -5.07 6.73 -9.37
N LEU A 67 -5.78 7.39 -8.46
CA LEU A 67 -7.08 7.99 -8.73
C LEU A 67 -6.99 9.48 -9.09
N ALA A 68 -5.94 10.17 -8.67
CA ALA A 68 -5.66 11.55 -9.04
C ALA A 68 -4.16 11.87 -8.94
N LEU A 69 -3.69 12.79 -9.79
CA LEU A 69 -2.33 13.32 -9.78
C LEU A 69 -2.34 14.83 -10.04
N GLY A 70 -1.86 15.62 -9.07
CA GLY A 70 -2.00 17.07 -9.11
C GLY A 70 -3.47 17.48 -9.10
N ASP A 71 -3.90 18.14 -10.17
CA ASP A 71 -5.30 18.56 -10.40
C ASP A 71 -6.05 17.63 -11.37
N GLU A 72 -5.41 16.58 -11.87
CA GLU A 72 -6.01 15.62 -12.80
C GLU A 72 -6.78 14.52 -12.05
N ASP A 73 -8.07 14.38 -12.35
CA ASP A 73 -8.91 13.27 -11.92
C ASP A 73 -8.79 12.11 -12.92
N LEU A 74 -8.29 10.98 -12.46
CA LEU A 74 -8.00 9.82 -13.31
C LEU A 74 -9.09 8.76 -13.25
N ARG A 75 -10.16 8.94 -12.45
CA ARG A 75 -11.14 7.87 -12.19
C ARG A 75 -11.86 7.37 -13.45
N GLU A 76 -12.04 8.24 -14.44
CA GLU A 76 -12.65 7.91 -15.72
C GLU A 76 -11.69 7.25 -16.72
N ASP A 77 -10.37 7.27 -16.46
CA ASP A 77 -9.39 6.61 -17.31
C ASP A 77 -9.45 5.09 -17.14
N PRO A 78 -9.12 4.29 -18.17
CA PRO A 78 -8.97 2.85 -18.02
C PRO A 78 -7.92 2.48 -16.96
N LEU A 79 -8.16 1.40 -16.19
CA LEU A 79 -7.23 0.91 -15.17
C LEU A 79 -5.79 0.73 -15.71
N ALA A 80 -5.64 0.29 -16.96
CA ALA A 80 -4.34 0.13 -17.59
C ALA A 80 -3.52 1.44 -17.65
N VAL A 81 -4.18 2.57 -17.91
CA VAL A 81 -3.57 3.90 -17.95
C VAL A 81 -3.20 4.34 -16.53
N ARG A 82 -4.13 4.23 -15.58
CA ARG A 82 -3.88 4.58 -14.18
C ARG A 82 -2.74 3.76 -13.58
N ARG A 83 -2.66 2.48 -13.95
CA ARG A 83 -1.61 1.56 -13.50
C ARG A 83 -0.24 1.96 -14.01
N GLU A 84 -0.12 2.32 -15.28
CA GLU A 84 1.15 2.80 -15.86
C GLU A 84 1.61 4.09 -15.17
N ARG A 85 0.69 5.03 -14.91
CA ARG A 85 1.00 6.25 -14.16
C ARG A 85 1.43 5.95 -12.72
N LEU A 86 0.78 5.01 -12.04
CA LEU A 86 1.17 4.58 -10.70
C LEU A 86 2.59 3.98 -10.69
N GLU A 87 2.92 3.14 -11.67
CA GLU A 87 4.25 2.57 -11.85
C GLU A 87 5.34 3.64 -12.00
N GLN A 88 5.06 4.68 -12.77
CA GLN A 88 5.96 5.82 -12.94
C GLN A 88 6.11 6.62 -11.64
N VAL A 89 4.99 6.90 -10.95
CA VAL A 89 4.99 7.61 -9.66
C VAL A 89 5.80 6.87 -8.60
N LEU A 90 5.72 5.54 -8.57
CA LEU A 90 6.39 4.70 -7.58
C LEU A 90 7.72 4.08 -8.06
N ALA A 91 8.28 4.53 -9.18
CA ALA A 91 9.51 3.96 -9.74
C ALA A 91 10.71 4.01 -8.77
N GLY A 92 10.73 5.01 -7.87
CA GLY A 92 11.74 5.17 -6.82
C GLY A 92 11.30 4.72 -5.43
N ALA A 93 10.12 4.09 -5.30
CA ALA A 93 9.60 3.69 -4.00
C ALA A 93 10.47 2.59 -3.36
N ALA A 94 10.68 2.72 -2.06
CA ALA A 94 11.42 1.77 -1.25
C ALA A 94 10.57 1.32 -0.05
N PRO A 95 10.90 0.18 0.58
CA PRO A 95 10.20 -0.26 1.78
C PRO A 95 10.11 0.87 2.82
N PRO A 96 8.95 1.05 3.48
CA PRO A 96 7.79 0.16 3.51
C PRO A 96 6.68 0.48 2.48
N VAL A 97 6.99 1.24 1.43
CA VAL A 97 6.04 1.55 0.34
C VAL A 97 6.31 0.66 -0.85
N HIS A 98 5.30 -0.08 -1.29
CA HIS A 98 5.40 -1.07 -2.34
C HIS A 98 4.35 -0.83 -3.40
N LEU A 99 4.67 -1.22 -4.63
CA LEU A 99 3.71 -1.33 -5.71
C LEU A 99 3.12 -2.75 -5.72
N SER A 100 1.80 -2.89 -5.85
CA SER A 100 1.17 -4.21 -5.97
C SER A 100 1.66 -4.93 -7.22
N THR A 101 1.86 -6.24 -7.15
CA THR A 101 2.15 -7.05 -8.33
C THR A 101 0.94 -7.07 -9.27
N ALA A 102 1.19 -6.97 -10.57
CA ALA A 102 0.18 -7.08 -11.61
C ALA A 102 0.79 -7.75 -12.84
N THR A 103 -0.02 -8.42 -13.64
CA THR A 103 0.42 -9.04 -14.89
C THR A 103 -0.69 -9.00 -15.93
N ARG A 104 -0.31 -8.89 -17.21
CA ARG A 104 -1.20 -9.12 -18.36
C ARG A 104 -1.09 -10.55 -18.91
N ASP A 105 -0.13 -11.33 -18.41
CA ASP A 105 0.03 -12.74 -18.76
C ASP A 105 -0.97 -13.58 -17.94
N ARG A 106 -1.93 -14.16 -18.65
CA ARG A 106 -2.94 -15.03 -18.07
C ARG A 106 -2.34 -16.25 -17.38
N ALA A 107 -1.34 -16.90 -17.97
CA ALA A 107 -0.75 -18.12 -17.39
C ALA A 107 -0.05 -17.80 -16.06
N LEU A 108 0.63 -16.65 -16.01
CA LEU A 108 1.22 -16.14 -14.78
C LEU A 108 0.16 -15.79 -13.73
N ALA A 109 -0.94 -15.13 -14.13
CA ALA A 109 -2.04 -14.83 -13.23
C ALA A 109 -2.69 -16.10 -12.64
N GLU A 110 -2.92 -17.13 -13.46
CA GLU A 110 -3.45 -18.43 -13.01
C GLU A 110 -2.47 -19.18 -12.08
N ASN A 111 -1.17 -18.94 -12.24
CA ASN A 111 -0.15 -19.48 -11.35
C ASN A 111 -0.22 -18.78 -9.98
N TRP A 112 -0.21 -17.44 -9.96
CA TRP A 112 -0.35 -16.64 -8.75
C TRP A 112 -1.65 -16.99 -8.00
N PHE A 113 -2.77 -17.11 -8.70
CA PHE A 113 -4.06 -17.42 -8.07
C PHE A 113 -4.08 -18.78 -7.36
N ARG A 114 -3.31 -19.76 -7.86
CA ARG A 114 -3.22 -21.10 -7.24
C ARG A 114 -2.25 -21.15 -6.07
N ARG A 115 -1.34 -20.18 -5.97
CA ARG A 115 -0.38 -20.08 -4.89
C ARG A 115 -0.95 -19.14 -3.83
N VAL A 116 -1.25 -19.70 -2.66
CA VAL A 116 -1.45 -18.88 -1.46
C VAL A 116 -0.05 -18.67 -0.89
N GLU A 117 0.62 -17.58 -1.28
CA GLU A 117 1.90 -17.12 -0.72
C GLU A 117 1.66 -16.01 0.32
#